data_AF-A0A381NVK6-F1
#
_entry.id   AF-A0A381NVK6-F1
#
_cell.length_a   1.000
_cell.length_b   1.000
_cell.length_c   1.000
_cell.angle_alpha   90.00
_cell.angle_beta   90.00
_cell.angle_gamma   90.00
#
_symmetry.space_group_name_H-M   'P 1'
#
loop_
_entity.id
_entity.type
_entity.pdbx_description
1 polymer ?
#
loop_
_entity_poly.entity_id
_entity_poly.type
_entity_poly.pdbx_seq_one_letter_code
_entity_poly.pdbx_strand_id
1 'polypeptide(L)'
;MNSHIKNIISREILDSRGNPTVEVDIILENNTMGRAAVPSGASTGEFEAMELRDNDKTRYIGKGVLTAVNNINDEINKALVGVDVIDQLNIDDIMIELDGTDNKSRLGANAILGVSMAAARAAAKVNNCPLYEYLSINKNPLMPVPMMNILNGGSHADNTVDIQEFMIYPIGAKTFSEALRMGTEVFHQLKSELLQKGLNTSVGDEGGFAPDLESNEQALEIILTAIKNAGYTAGEEIFIALD
;
A
#
# COMPACT_ATOMS: atom_id res chain seq x y z
N MET A 1 -12.88 -20.04 21.72
CA MET A 1 -13.71 -18.83 21.61
C MET A 1 -14.48 -18.92 20.32
N ASN A 2 -15.68 -18.36 20.23
CA ASN A 2 -16.46 -18.49 19.01
C ASN A 2 -15.94 -17.55 17.91
N SER A 3 -15.10 -18.09 17.02
CA SER A 3 -14.34 -17.37 15.98
C SER A 3 -14.98 -17.43 14.59
N HIS A 4 -16.18 -18.00 14.49
CA HIS A 4 -16.92 -18.04 13.23
C HIS A 4 -17.38 -16.65 12.81
N ILE A 5 -17.38 -16.40 11.50
CA ILE A 5 -17.86 -15.17 10.89
C ILE A 5 -19.37 -15.08 11.08
N LYS A 6 -19.81 -14.01 11.73
CA LYS A 6 -21.22 -13.69 11.94
C LYS A 6 -21.78 -12.84 10.80
N ASN A 7 -21.00 -11.87 10.33
CA ASN A 7 -21.39 -10.96 9.26
C ASN A 7 -20.18 -10.27 8.64
N ILE A 8 -20.30 -9.94 7.35
CA ILE A 8 -19.35 -9.11 6.60
C ILE A 8 -20.05 -7.82 6.19
N ILE A 9 -19.41 -6.67 6.43
CA ILE A 9 -19.94 -5.37 6.02
C ILE A 9 -18.86 -4.66 5.23
N SER A 10 -19.17 -4.24 4.01
CA SER A 10 -18.29 -3.41 3.19
C SER A 10 -18.90 -2.05 2.88
N ARG A 11 -18.03 -1.09 2.57
CA ARG A 11 -18.39 0.27 2.18
C ARG A 11 -17.37 0.87 1.22
N GLU A 12 -17.82 1.85 0.47
CA GLU A 12 -16.96 2.70 -0.35
C GLU A 12 -16.35 3.80 0.53
N ILE A 13 -15.02 3.92 0.53
CA ILE A 13 -14.25 5.02 1.15
C ILE A 13 -13.35 5.67 0.09
N LEU A 14 -12.53 6.66 0.47
CA LEU A 14 -11.55 7.29 -0.44
C LEU A 14 -10.12 6.91 -0.09
N ASP A 15 -9.29 6.68 -1.12
CA ASP A 15 -7.85 6.49 -1.01
C ASP A 15 -7.10 7.83 -0.83
N SER A 16 -5.77 7.78 -0.71
CA SER A 16 -4.92 8.97 -0.56
C SER A 16 -4.97 9.94 -1.73
N ARG A 17 -5.42 9.49 -2.90
CA ARG A 17 -5.57 10.28 -4.14
C ARG A 17 -7.01 10.76 -4.35
N GLY A 18 -7.90 10.48 -3.41
CA GLY A 18 -9.32 10.83 -3.49
C GLY A 18 -10.14 9.96 -4.45
N ASN A 19 -9.64 8.80 -4.87
CA ASN A 19 -10.41 7.83 -5.64
C ASN A 19 -11.17 6.88 -4.70
N PRO A 20 -12.35 6.38 -5.10
CA PRO A 20 -13.05 5.35 -4.34
C PRO A 20 -12.22 4.09 -4.12
N THR A 21 -12.34 3.46 -2.96
CA THR A 21 -11.85 2.11 -2.68
C THR A 21 -12.75 1.39 -1.69
N VAL A 22 -12.54 0.09 -1.51
CA VAL A 22 -13.33 -0.78 -0.64
C VAL A 22 -12.72 -0.82 0.76
N GLU A 23 -13.56 -0.65 1.78
CA GLU A 23 -13.27 -1.01 3.19
C GLU A 23 -14.20 -2.14 3.63
N VAL A 24 -13.67 -3.13 4.33
CA VAL A 24 -14.40 -4.31 4.81
C VAL A 24 -14.23 -4.48 6.31
N ASP A 25 -15.33 -4.77 7.00
CA ASP A 25 -15.40 -5.27 8.37
C ASP A 25 -15.85 -6.74 8.39
N ILE A 26 -15.08 -7.58 9.09
CA ILE A 26 -15.47 -8.94 9.48
C ILE A 26 -15.89 -8.92 10.94
N ILE A 27 -17.14 -9.28 11.22
CA ILE A 27 -17.69 -9.38 12.58
C ILE A 27 -17.85 -10.85 12.92
N LEU A 28 -17.27 -11.29 14.03
CA LEU A 28 -17.36 -12.67 14.50
C LEU A 28 -18.51 -12.88 15.50
N GLU A 29 -18.86 -14.13 15.78
CA GLU A 29 -19.91 -14.47 16.74
C GLU A 29 -19.59 -14.04 18.18
N ASN A 30 -18.30 -13.93 18.54
CA ASN A 30 -17.85 -13.35 19.80
C ASN A 30 -17.78 -11.81 19.81
N ASN A 31 -18.29 -11.14 18.76
CA ASN A 31 -18.23 -9.69 18.53
C ASN A 31 -16.82 -9.11 18.29
N THR A 32 -15.79 -9.94 18.11
CA THR A 32 -14.50 -9.47 17.61
C THR A 32 -14.66 -8.95 16.19
N MET A 33 -13.97 -7.87 15.85
CA MET A 33 -14.05 -7.24 14.53
C MET A 33 -12.66 -7.02 13.93
N GLY A 34 -12.45 -7.47 12.70
CA GLY A 34 -11.31 -7.11 11.85
C GLY A 34 -11.73 -6.14 10.76
N ARG A 35 -10.85 -5.20 10.40
CA ARG A 35 -11.11 -4.17 9.38
C ARG A 35 -9.93 -4.05 8.43
N ALA A 36 -10.19 -3.92 7.14
CA ALA A 36 -9.17 -3.60 6.14
C ALA A 36 -9.72 -2.70 5.03
N ALA A 37 -8.86 -1.83 4.52
CA ALA A 37 -9.11 -1.04 3.31
C ALA A 37 -8.11 -1.46 2.23
N VAL A 38 -8.55 -1.42 0.98
CA VAL A 38 -7.77 -1.94 -0.15
C VAL A 38 -7.00 -0.79 -0.82
N PRO A 39 -5.68 -0.92 -1.04
CA PRO A 39 -4.94 0.08 -1.81
C PRO A 39 -5.34 0.01 -3.29
N SER A 40 -5.20 1.12 -4.02
CA SER A 40 -5.36 1.15 -5.48
C SER A 40 -4.04 1.58 -6.12
N GLY A 41 -3.56 0.79 -7.08
CA GLY A 41 -2.40 1.13 -7.91
C GLY A 41 -2.73 2.20 -8.96
N ALA A 42 -1.69 2.88 -9.47
CA ALA A 42 -1.78 3.69 -10.69
C ALA A 42 -1.54 2.84 -11.96
N SER A 43 -0.68 1.83 -11.85
CA SER A 43 -0.28 0.92 -12.92
C SER A 43 -1.01 -0.41 -12.77
N THR A 44 -1.56 -0.92 -13.87
CA THR A 44 -2.22 -2.23 -13.94
C THR A 44 -1.51 -3.04 -15.01
N GLY A 45 -0.65 -3.97 -14.60
CA GLY A 45 -0.04 -4.93 -15.52
C GLY A 45 -1.08 -5.84 -16.18
N GLU A 46 -0.85 -6.23 -17.44
CA GLU A 46 -1.80 -7.04 -18.22
C GLU A 46 -2.11 -8.42 -17.60
N PHE A 47 -1.23 -8.92 -16.72
CA PHE A 47 -1.36 -10.21 -16.04
C PHE A 47 -1.74 -10.08 -14.56
N GLU A 48 -2.14 -8.89 -14.10
CA GLU A 48 -2.52 -8.66 -12.71
C GLU A 48 -3.97 -9.09 -12.41
N ALA A 49 -4.24 -9.31 -11.12
CA ALA A 49 -5.60 -9.49 -10.64
C ALA A 49 -6.40 -8.19 -10.86
N MET A 50 -7.63 -8.32 -11.33
CA MET A 50 -8.38 -7.17 -11.84
C MET A 50 -9.17 -6.47 -10.73
N GLU A 51 -8.84 -5.21 -10.47
CA GLU A 51 -9.67 -4.33 -9.64
C GLU A 51 -11.03 -4.09 -10.34
N LEU A 52 -12.14 -4.28 -9.61
CA LEU A 52 -13.47 -4.02 -10.16
C LEU A 52 -13.91 -2.57 -9.89
N ARG A 53 -14.17 -1.84 -10.99
CA ARG A 53 -14.67 -0.45 -11.01
C ARG A 53 -16.02 -0.37 -11.70
N ASP A 54 -16.88 0.55 -11.26
CA ASP A 54 -18.25 0.69 -11.74
C ASP A 54 -18.34 1.22 -13.18
N ASN A 55 -17.34 1.98 -13.64
CA ASN A 55 -17.33 2.67 -14.94
C ASN A 55 -18.51 3.63 -15.18
N ASP A 56 -19.25 3.98 -14.12
CA ASP A 56 -20.30 5.00 -14.16
C ASP A 56 -19.69 6.41 -14.16
N LYS A 57 -19.64 7.04 -15.34
CA LYS A 57 -19.07 8.38 -15.53
C LYS A 57 -19.75 9.46 -14.70
N THR A 58 -20.96 9.23 -14.18
CA THR A 58 -21.67 10.20 -13.33
C THR A 58 -21.16 10.22 -11.89
N ARG A 59 -20.41 9.18 -11.46
CA ARG A 59 -19.83 9.07 -10.11
C ARG A 59 -18.33 8.88 -10.19
N TYR A 60 -17.57 9.76 -9.53
CA TYR A 60 -16.10 9.66 -9.45
C TYR A 60 -15.42 9.42 -10.81
N ILE A 61 -15.98 9.97 -11.89
CA ILE A 61 -15.44 9.86 -13.26
C ILE A 61 -15.31 8.39 -13.70
N GLY A 62 -16.22 7.51 -13.25
CA GLY A 62 -16.20 6.07 -13.55
C GLY A 62 -15.41 5.21 -12.56
N LYS A 63 -14.76 5.82 -11.55
CA LYS A 63 -13.91 5.10 -10.59
C LYS A 63 -14.65 4.58 -9.35
N GLY A 64 -15.98 4.61 -9.33
CA GLY A 64 -16.77 4.03 -8.23
C GLY A 64 -16.45 2.54 -8.01
N VAL A 65 -16.69 2.04 -6.80
CA VAL A 65 -16.48 0.62 -6.43
C VAL A 65 -17.73 -0.03 -5.83
N LEU A 66 -18.93 0.50 -6.10
CA LEU A 66 -20.17 -0.02 -5.52
C LEU A 66 -20.46 -1.45 -5.94
N THR A 67 -20.06 -1.86 -7.14
CA THR A 67 -20.20 -3.25 -7.60
C THR A 67 -19.39 -4.19 -6.72
N ALA A 68 -18.12 -3.87 -6.44
CA ALA A 68 -17.27 -4.63 -5.54
C ALA A 68 -17.81 -4.65 -4.10
N VAL A 69 -18.30 -3.50 -3.60
CA VAL A 69 -18.96 -3.39 -2.30
C VAL A 69 -20.18 -4.31 -2.21
N ASN A 70 -21.04 -4.31 -3.23
CA ASN A 70 -22.23 -5.15 -3.28
C ASN A 70 -21.89 -6.65 -3.38
N ASN A 71 -20.87 -7.01 -4.16
CA ASN A 71 -20.36 -8.39 -4.24
C ASN A 71 -19.95 -8.91 -2.86
N ILE A 72 -19.31 -8.05 -2.04
CA ILE A 72 -18.94 -8.40 -0.66
C ILE A 72 -20.17 -8.56 0.24
N ASN A 73 -21.04 -7.54 0.25
CA ASN A 73 -22.19 -7.50 1.16
C ASN A 73 -23.22 -8.60 0.88
N ASP A 74 -23.28 -9.10 -0.35
CA ASP A 74 -24.23 -10.12 -0.77
C ASP A 74 -23.57 -11.50 -0.94
N GLU A 75 -22.86 -11.74 -2.05
CA GLU A 75 -22.39 -13.07 -2.44
C GLU A 75 -21.30 -13.61 -1.50
N ILE A 76 -20.26 -12.81 -1.24
CA ILE A 76 -19.15 -13.23 -0.37
C ILE A 76 -19.62 -13.39 1.08
N ASN A 77 -20.46 -12.46 1.58
CA ASN A 77 -21.04 -12.56 2.92
C ASN A 77 -21.83 -13.88 3.08
N LYS A 78 -22.71 -14.21 2.12
CA LYS A 78 -23.46 -15.47 2.14
C LYS A 78 -22.56 -16.71 2.13
N ALA A 79 -21.47 -16.67 1.39
CA ALA A 79 -20.54 -17.80 1.28
C ALA A 79 -19.68 -18.00 2.53
N LEU A 80 -19.34 -16.93 3.26
CA LEU A 80 -18.38 -16.98 4.37
C LEU A 80 -19.02 -16.94 5.77
N VAL A 81 -20.29 -16.56 5.91
CA VAL A 81 -20.97 -16.62 7.22
C VAL A 81 -20.95 -18.06 7.75
N GLY A 82 -20.53 -18.21 9.01
CA GLY A 82 -20.35 -19.51 9.67
C GLY A 82 -19.00 -20.17 9.43
N VAL A 83 -18.13 -19.62 8.58
CA VAL A 83 -16.74 -20.10 8.41
C VAL A 83 -15.88 -19.61 9.58
N ASP A 84 -14.97 -20.46 10.07
CA ASP A 84 -14.03 -20.08 11.13
C ASP A 84 -12.95 -19.14 10.59
N VAL A 85 -12.80 -17.96 11.19
CA VAL A 85 -11.83 -16.94 10.75
C VAL A 85 -10.37 -17.37 10.91
N ILE A 86 -10.11 -18.41 11.71
CA ILE A 86 -8.77 -18.94 11.92
C ILE A 86 -8.26 -19.69 10.69
N ASP A 87 -9.14 -20.24 9.85
CA ASP A 87 -8.76 -20.96 8.63
C ASP A 87 -8.66 -20.01 7.43
N GLN A 88 -7.57 -19.24 7.40
CA GLN A 88 -7.32 -18.22 6.37
C GLN A 88 -7.31 -18.83 4.96
N LEU A 89 -6.70 -20.00 4.79
CA LEU A 89 -6.62 -20.69 3.49
C LEU A 89 -8.01 -21.05 2.99
N ASN A 90 -8.84 -21.65 3.84
CA ASN A 90 -10.21 -21.99 3.45
C ASN A 90 -11.05 -20.76 3.09
N ILE A 91 -10.89 -19.64 3.81
CA ILE A 91 -11.59 -18.38 3.47
C ILE A 91 -11.17 -17.87 2.08
N ASP A 92 -9.86 -17.84 1.82
CA ASP A 92 -9.34 -17.37 0.54
C ASP A 92 -9.73 -18.31 -0.60
N ASP A 93 -9.67 -19.63 -0.40
CA ASP A 93 -10.08 -20.64 -1.38
C ASP A 93 -11.57 -20.55 -1.71
N ILE A 94 -12.45 -20.39 -0.71
CA ILE A 94 -13.88 -20.18 -0.95
C ILE A 94 -14.11 -18.95 -1.85
N MET A 95 -13.42 -17.84 -1.61
CA MET A 95 -13.58 -16.63 -2.42
C MET A 95 -13.02 -16.79 -3.84
N ILE A 96 -11.89 -17.49 -4.01
CA ILE A 96 -11.29 -17.77 -5.32
C ILE A 96 -12.20 -18.69 -6.13
N GLU A 97 -12.69 -19.79 -5.53
CA GLU A 97 -13.62 -20.72 -6.16
C GLU A 97 -14.95 -20.04 -6.48
N LEU A 98 -15.46 -19.20 -5.57
CA LEU A 98 -16.67 -18.43 -5.79
C LEU A 98 -16.49 -17.53 -7.00
N ASP A 99 -15.41 -16.72 -7.07
CA ASP A 99 -15.13 -15.86 -8.23
C ASP A 99 -15.08 -16.65 -9.55
N GLY A 100 -14.34 -17.75 -9.56
CA GLY A 100 -14.28 -18.69 -10.68
C GLY A 100 -13.49 -18.19 -11.90
N THR A 101 -12.78 -17.06 -11.79
CA THR A 101 -11.90 -16.55 -12.85
C THR A 101 -10.44 -16.53 -12.41
N ASP A 102 -9.51 -16.69 -13.36
CA ASP A 102 -8.07 -16.74 -13.05
C ASP A 102 -7.55 -15.42 -12.44
N ASN A 103 -8.16 -14.29 -12.81
CA ASN A 103 -7.73 -12.95 -12.44
C ASN A 103 -8.68 -12.21 -11.49
N LYS A 104 -9.64 -12.91 -10.87
CA LYS A 104 -10.59 -12.33 -9.90
C LYS A 104 -11.51 -11.26 -10.49
N SER A 105 -11.79 -11.33 -11.78
CA SER A 105 -12.49 -10.27 -12.52
C SER A 105 -13.99 -10.20 -12.26
N ARG A 106 -14.61 -11.26 -11.74
CA ARG A 106 -16.07 -11.33 -11.52
C ARG A 106 -16.47 -10.64 -10.21
N LEU A 107 -15.82 -11.00 -9.11
CA LEU A 107 -16.05 -10.40 -7.80
C LEU A 107 -15.24 -9.12 -7.60
N GLY A 108 -14.07 -9.05 -8.25
CA GLY A 108 -13.09 -7.98 -8.10
C GLY A 108 -11.97 -8.37 -7.14
N ALA A 109 -10.72 -8.21 -7.57
CA ALA A 109 -9.57 -8.46 -6.72
C ALA A 109 -9.58 -7.57 -5.46
N ASN A 110 -10.11 -6.35 -5.56
CA ASN A 110 -10.33 -5.45 -4.44
C ASN A 110 -11.38 -6.00 -3.45
N ALA A 111 -12.47 -6.62 -3.91
CA ALA A 111 -13.43 -7.25 -3.02
C ALA A 111 -12.79 -8.39 -2.21
N ILE A 112 -12.11 -9.31 -2.90
CA ILE A 112 -11.49 -10.51 -2.30
C ILE A 112 -10.38 -10.12 -1.33
N LEU A 113 -9.48 -9.22 -1.74
CA LEU A 113 -8.36 -8.78 -0.89
C LEU A 113 -8.86 -8.05 0.37
N GLY A 114 -9.91 -7.23 0.25
CA GLY A 114 -10.50 -6.53 1.39
C GLY A 114 -11.03 -7.49 2.45
N VAL A 115 -11.77 -8.52 2.03
CA VAL A 115 -12.28 -9.57 2.92
C VAL A 115 -11.14 -10.40 3.53
N SER A 116 -10.19 -10.83 2.70
CA SER A 116 -9.02 -11.62 3.13
C SER A 116 -8.21 -10.92 4.23
N MET A 117 -7.84 -9.66 4.02
CA MET A 117 -7.09 -8.88 5.01
C MET A 117 -7.91 -8.60 6.29
N ALA A 118 -9.21 -8.35 6.16
CA ALA A 118 -10.08 -8.12 7.32
C ALA A 118 -10.25 -9.40 8.16
N ALA A 119 -10.32 -10.57 7.52
CA ALA A 119 -10.34 -11.88 8.18
C ALA A 119 -9.05 -12.12 8.98
N ALA A 120 -7.88 -11.97 8.35
CA ALA A 120 -6.59 -12.12 9.04
C ALA A 120 -6.46 -11.21 10.27
N ARG A 121 -6.95 -9.97 10.18
CA ARG A 121 -6.97 -9.01 11.30
C ARG A 121 -7.95 -9.41 12.41
N ALA A 122 -9.10 -9.96 12.06
CA ALA A 122 -10.04 -10.50 13.04
C ALA A 122 -9.45 -11.72 13.76
N ALA A 123 -8.81 -12.61 13.02
CA ALA A 123 -8.16 -13.81 13.53
C ALA A 123 -6.98 -13.50 14.47
N ALA A 124 -6.13 -12.52 14.12
CA ALA A 124 -5.07 -12.04 15.00
C ALA A 124 -5.61 -11.55 16.36
N LYS A 125 -6.74 -10.81 16.33
CA LYS A 125 -7.42 -10.33 17.55
C LYS A 125 -8.00 -11.48 18.39
N VAL A 126 -8.58 -12.51 17.76
CA VAL A 126 -9.04 -13.72 18.46
C VAL A 126 -7.89 -14.43 19.17
N ASN A 127 -6.71 -14.49 18.52
CA ASN A 127 -5.49 -15.05 19.10
C ASN A 127 -4.76 -14.11 20.07
N ASN A 128 -5.28 -12.91 20.29
CA ASN A 128 -4.70 -11.88 21.15
C ASN A 128 -3.21 -11.62 20.83
N CYS A 129 -2.88 -11.56 19.55
CA CYS A 129 -1.53 -11.26 19.06
C CYS A 129 -1.55 -10.16 18.00
N PRO A 130 -0.43 -9.43 17.81
CA PRO A 130 -0.28 -8.51 16.69
C PRO A 130 -0.41 -9.23 15.34
N LEU A 131 -0.89 -8.51 14.31
CA LEU A 131 -1.06 -9.09 12.96
C LEU A 131 0.24 -9.69 12.40
N TYR A 132 1.39 -9.03 12.60
CA TYR A 132 2.66 -9.53 12.10
C TYR A 132 3.03 -10.88 12.72
N GLU A 133 2.66 -11.11 13.99
CA GLU A 133 2.92 -12.38 14.69
C GLU A 133 1.97 -13.46 14.18
N TYR A 134 0.69 -13.11 14.00
CA TYR A 134 -0.33 -14.00 13.44
C TYR A 134 0.03 -14.50 12.04
N LEU A 135 0.51 -13.61 11.16
CA LEU A 135 0.91 -13.95 9.80
C LEU A 135 2.27 -14.65 9.72
N SER A 136 3.05 -14.64 10.81
CA SER A 136 4.42 -15.09 10.74
C SER A 136 4.52 -16.61 10.67
N ILE A 137 5.12 -17.10 9.60
CA ILE A 137 5.53 -18.51 9.49
C ILE A 137 6.74 -18.78 10.41
N ASN A 138 7.54 -17.75 10.70
CA ASN A 138 8.76 -17.84 11.48
C ASN A 138 8.63 -17.07 12.81
N LYS A 139 9.18 -17.59 13.90
CA LYS A 139 9.12 -16.93 15.22
C LYS A 139 10.09 -15.75 15.40
N ASN A 140 10.88 -15.42 14.37
CA ASN A 140 11.87 -14.34 14.39
C ASN A 140 11.56 -13.29 13.30
N PRO A 141 10.64 -12.33 13.56
CA PRO A 141 10.36 -11.26 12.61
C PRO A 141 11.58 -10.37 12.41
N LEU A 142 11.79 -9.90 11.17
CA LEU A 142 12.85 -8.95 10.81
C LEU A 142 12.21 -7.61 10.46
N MET A 143 12.85 -6.53 10.90
CA MET A 143 12.49 -5.19 10.44
C MET A 143 13.07 -4.95 9.04
N PRO A 144 12.29 -4.45 8.08
CA PRO A 144 12.81 -4.15 6.74
C PRO A 144 13.71 -2.92 6.79
N VAL A 145 14.69 -2.88 5.89
CA VAL A 145 15.36 -1.61 5.55
C VAL A 145 14.48 -0.90 4.52
N PRO A 146 14.05 0.34 4.76
CA PRO A 146 13.09 1.02 3.89
C PRO A 146 13.78 1.64 2.68
N MET A 147 13.28 1.36 1.47
CA MET A 147 13.54 2.21 0.31
C MET A 147 12.54 3.36 0.34
N MET A 148 13.02 4.58 0.51
CA MET A 148 12.18 5.75 0.72
C MET A 148 12.22 6.64 -0.50
N ASN A 149 11.09 6.78 -1.19
CA ASN A 149 10.96 7.72 -2.29
C ASN A 149 11.15 9.16 -1.79
N ILE A 150 12.05 9.90 -2.43
CA ILE A 150 12.34 11.30 -2.11
C ILE A 150 12.26 12.22 -3.33
N LEU A 151 12.32 11.66 -4.55
CA LEU A 151 12.27 12.43 -5.80
C LEU A 151 11.65 11.60 -6.91
N ASN A 152 10.73 12.22 -7.65
CA ASN A 152 9.97 11.62 -8.74
C ASN A 152 10.36 12.21 -10.10
N GLY A 153 10.33 11.35 -11.12
CA GLY A 153 10.45 11.70 -12.53
C GLY A 153 9.45 10.89 -13.37
N GLY A 154 9.73 10.79 -14.66
CA GLY A 154 9.00 9.95 -15.61
C GLY A 154 7.50 10.22 -15.60
N SER A 155 6.68 9.16 -15.66
CA SER A 155 5.22 9.30 -15.70
C SER A 155 4.60 9.90 -14.43
N HIS A 156 5.38 10.01 -13.35
CA HIS A 156 4.94 10.56 -12.06
C HIS A 156 5.27 12.05 -11.92
N ALA A 157 5.95 12.66 -12.89
CA ALA A 157 6.28 14.08 -12.89
C ALA A 157 6.21 14.69 -14.30
N ASP A 158 5.78 15.96 -14.40
CA ASP A 158 5.86 16.72 -15.65
C ASP A 158 7.24 17.42 -15.73
N ASN A 159 8.32 16.61 -15.79
CA ASN A 159 9.71 17.09 -15.81
C ASN A 159 10.56 16.31 -16.85
N THR A 160 11.83 16.68 -16.99
CA THR A 160 12.74 16.06 -17.98
C THR A 160 13.48 14.81 -17.49
N VAL A 161 13.11 14.30 -16.31
CA VAL A 161 13.75 13.14 -15.68
C VAL A 161 13.08 11.87 -16.21
N ASP A 162 13.84 10.91 -16.72
CA ASP A 162 13.27 9.69 -17.32
C ASP A 162 12.93 8.62 -16.27
N ILE A 163 13.76 8.53 -15.23
CA ILE A 163 13.61 7.56 -14.13
C ILE A 163 12.41 7.96 -13.28
N GLN A 164 11.57 6.99 -12.91
CA GLN A 164 10.29 7.26 -12.27
C GLN A 164 10.46 7.59 -10.80
N GLU A 165 11.26 6.81 -10.08
CA GLU A 165 11.48 7.02 -8.65
C GLU A 165 12.97 6.98 -8.27
N PHE A 166 13.39 7.98 -7.50
CA PHE A 166 14.69 8.03 -6.85
C PHE A 166 14.48 7.87 -5.35
N MET A 167 14.99 6.76 -4.82
CA MET A 167 14.82 6.39 -3.43
C MET A 167 16.15 6.44 -2.69
N ILE A 168 16.10 6.78 -1.40
CA ILE A 168 17.22 6.53 -0.48
C ILE A 168 17.00 5.25 0.30
N TYR A 169 18.09 4.56 0.57
CA TYR A 169 18.11 3.26 1.20
C TYR A 169 19.13 3.25 2.36
N PRO A 170 18.71 3.58 3.60
CA PRO A 170 19.58 3.76 4.76
C PRO A 170 20.01 2.43 5.40
N ILE A 171 20.81 1.65 4.67
CA ILE A 171 21.31 0.31 5.11
C ILE A 171 22.20 0.40 6.36
N GLY A 172 22.89 1.53 6.58
CA GLY A 172 23.82 1.69 7.70
C GLY A 172 23.17 1.70 9.09
N ALA A 173 21.86 1.96 9.16
CA ALA A 173 21.09 2.05 10.39
C ALA A 173 21.08 0.73 11.19
N LYS A 174 21.12 0.82 12.51
CA LYS A 174 21.03 -0.33 13.43
C LYS A 174 19.60 -0.70 13.78
N THR A 175 18.65 0.21 13.57
CA THR A 175 17.22 0.00 13.86
C THR A 175 16.35 0.65 12.78
N PHE A 176 15.12 0.18 12.62
CA PHE A 176 14.15 0.83 11.72
C PHE A 176 13.89 2.29 12.11
N SER A 177 13.82 2.60 13.41
CA SER A 177 13.63 3.97 13.89
C SER A 177 14.79 4.89 13.50
N GLU A 178 16.01 4.37 13.51
CA GLU A 178 17.18 5.09 13.03
C GLU A 178 17.14 5.27 11.51
N ALA A 179 16.83 4.23 10.74
CA ALA A 179 16.65 4.31 9.29
C ALA A 179 15.61 5.37 8.89
N LEU A 180 14.48 5.41 9.60
CA LEU A 180 13.42 6.40 9.40
C LEU A 180 13.90 7.82 9.68
N ARG A 181 14.65 8.00 10.78
CA ARG A 181 15.24 9.30 11.13
C ARG A 181 16.24 9.75 10.06
N MET A 182 17.16 8.88 9.65
CA MET A 182 18.14 9.16 8.59
C MET A 182 17.44 9.63 7.31
N GLY A 183 16.43 8.87 6.85
CA GLY A 183 15.70 9.25 5.64
C GLY A 183 14.92 10.56 5.77
N THR A 184 14.33 10.83 6.94
CA THR A 184 13.62 12.09 7.22
C THR A 184 14.56 13.30 7.19
N GLU A 185 15.74 13.17 7.79
CA GLU A 185 16.76 14.23 7.79
C GLU A 185 17.26 14.51 6.36
N VAL A 186 17.52 13.47 5.57
CA VAL A 186 17.88 13.61 4.14
C VAL A 186 16.77 14.27 3.33
N PHE A 187 15.51 13.87 3.54
CA PHE A 187 14.36 14.46 2.86
C PHE A 187 14.24 15.98 3.13
N HIS A 188 14.46 16.40 4.38
CA HIS A 188 14.44 17.82 4.72
C HIS A 188 15.65 18.59 4.15
N GLN A 189 16.83 17.98 4.10
CA GLN A 189 17.99 18.60 3.44
C GLN A 189 17.78 18.71 1.93
N LEU A 190 17.20 17.69 1.30
CA LEU A 190 16.82 17.73 -0.11
C LEU A 190 15.85 18.89 -0.38
N LYS A 191 14.83 19.06 0.47
CA LYS A 191 13.92 20.22 0.36
C LYS A 191 14.67 21.54 0.39
N SER A 192 15.63 21.70 1.29
CA SER A 192 16.46 22.90 1.40
C SER A 192 17.33 23.13 0.17
N GLU A 193 17.95 22.09 -0.39
CA GLU A 193 18.74 22.17 -1.63
C GLU A 193 17.89 22.59 -2.83
N LEU A 194 16.68 22.02 -2.97
CA LEU A 194 15.74 22.39 -4.02
C LEU A 194 15.33 23.86 -3.91
N LEU A 195 14.98 24.33 -2.71
CA LEU A 195 14.63 25.74 -2.49
C LEU A 195 15.78 26.70 -2.80
N GLN A 196 17.02 26.36 -2.43
CA GLN A 196 18.20 27.18 -2.72
C GLN A 196 18.44 27.32 -4.24
N LYS A 197 18.10 26.27 -5.00
CA LYS A 197 18.18 26.27 -6.47
C LYS A 197 16.95 26.89 -7.14
N GLY A 198 15.98 27.37 -6.37
CA GLY A 198 14.73 27.96 -6.89
C GLY A 198 13.75 26.93 -7.46
N LEU A 199 13.91 25.65 -7.12
CA LEU A 199 13.10 24.55 -7.61
C LEU A 199 11.84 24.34 -6.75
N ASN A 200 10.83 23.71 -7.36
CA ASN A 200 9.58 23.39 -6.69
C ASN A 200 9.79 22.30 -5.61
N THR A 201 9.06 22.41 -4.49
CA THR A 201 9.07 21.44 -3.38
C THR A 201 7.69 20.89 -3.04
N SER A 202 6.75 20.99 -3.97
CA SER A 202 5.51 20.22 -3.96
C SER A 202 5.82 18.72 -4.03
N VAL A 203 4.96 17.93 -3.42
CA VAL A 203 5.12 16.48 -3.32
C VAL A 203 4.14 15.76 -4.25
N GLY A 204 4.56 14.62 -4.79
CA GLY A 204 3.72 13.69 -5.55
C GLY A 204 2.90 12.76 -4.65
N ASP A 205 2.30 11.74 -5.26
CA ASP A 205 1.41 10.78 -4.59
C ASP A 205 2.13 9.99 -3.47
N GLU A 206 3.42 9.69 -3.64
CA GLU A 206 4.27 8.96 -2.69
C GLU A 206 4.92 9.87 -1.64
N GLY A 207 4.79 11.19 -1.77
CA GLY A 207 5.41 12.18 -0.88
C GLY A 207 6.81 12.65 -1.29
N GLY A 208 7.39 12.09 -2.35
CA GLY A 208 8.64 12.57 -2.96
C GLY A 208 8.46 13.90 -3.71
N PHE A 209 9.54 14.66 -3.90
CA PHE A 209 9.50 15.91 -4.67
C PHE A 209 9.49 15.66 -6.17
N ALA A 210 8.82 16.50 -6.95
CA ALA A 210 8.84 16.45 -8.42
C ALA A 210 9.36 17.78 -9.02
N PRO A 211 10.65 18.14 -8.80
CA PRO A 211 11.21 19.37 -9.35
C PRO A 211 11.48 19.23 -10.86
N ASP A 212 11.53 20.36 -11.57
CA ASP A 212 12.00 20.40 -12.94
C ASP A 212 13.53 20.40 -12.95
N LEU A 213 14.11 19.25 -13.30
CA LEU A 213 15.55 19.02 -13.37
C LEU A 213 15.99 18.89 -14.83
N GLU A 214 17.27 19.12 -15.09
CA GLU A 214 17.89 19.08 -16.42
C GLU A 214 18.25 17.66 -16.87
N SER A 215 18.45 16.72 -15.93
CA SER A 215 18.81 15.33 -16.23
C SER A 215 18.69 14.40 -15.02
N ASN A 216 18.72 13.09 -15.28
CA ASN A 216 18.85 12.04 -14.26
C ASN A 216 20.12 12.20 -13.41
N GLU A 217 21.23 12.65 -14.01
CA GLU A 217 22.50 12.89 -13.30
C GLU A 217 22.36 14.03 -12.28
N GLN A 218 21.69 15.12 -12.67
CA GLN A 218 21.41 16.23 -11.76
C GLN A 218 20.55 15.78 -10.56
N ALA A 219 19.57 14.90 -10.77
CA ALA A 219 18.78 14.32 -9.69
C ALA A 219 19.67 13.59 -8.66
N LEU A 220 20.58 12.73 -9.14
CA LEU A 220 21.53 12.01 -8.30
C LEU A 220 22.48 12.94 -7.56
N GLU A 221 23.03 13.96 -8.23
CA GLU A 221 23.94 14.94 -7.60
C GLU A 221 23.28 15.71 -6.45
N ILE A 222 22.02 16.12 -6.63
CA ILE A 222 21.26 16.83 -5.59
C ILE A 222 20.98 15.88 -4.41
N ILE A 223 20.61 14.62 -4.68
CA ILE A 223 20.39 13.61 -3.63
C ILE A 223 21.69 13.35 -2.85
N LEU A 224 22.81 13.17 -3.53
CA LEU A 224 24.12 13.00 -2.89
C LEU A 224 24.51 14.21 -2.02
N THR A 225 24.19 15.42 -2.50
CA THR A 225 24.38 16.65 -1.72
C THR A 225 23.50 16.68 -0.47
N ALA A 226 22.24 16.28 -0.58
CA ALA A 226 21.32 16.19 0.55
C ALA A 226 21.77 15.17 1.59
N ILE A 227 22.24 13.99 1.16
CA ILE A 227 22.81 12.95 2.04
C ILE A 227 23.99 13.52 2.84
N LYS A 228 24.92 14.18 2.14
CA LYS A 228 26.09 14.82 2.76
C LYS A 228 25.69 15.91 3.74
N ASN A 229 24.74 16.77 3.38
CA ASN A 229 24.28 17.88 4.22
C ASN A 229 23.49 17.40 5.45
N ALA A 230 22.89 16.20 5.38
CA ALA A 230 22.29 15.53 6.52
C ALA A 230 23.34 14.89 7.46
N GLY A 231 24.61 14.90 7.09
CA GLY A 231 25.71 14.36 7.90
C GLY A 231 25.97 12.87 7.70
N TYR A 232 25.46 12.28 6.61
CA TYR A 232 25.62 10.87 6.28
C TYR A 232 26.57 10.64 5.10
N THR A 233 27.14 9.44 5.02
CA THR A 233 28.05 9.01 3.97
C THR A 233 27.33 8.16 2.92
N ALA A 234 27.24 8.67 1.69
CA ALA A 234 26.66 7.93 0.57
C ALA A 234 27.52 6.70 0.22
N GLY A 235 26.89 5.55 -0.01
CA GLY A 235 27.57 4.28 -0.30
C GLY A 235 28.11 3.53 0.92
N GLU A 236 27.94 4.08 2.13
CA GLU A 236 28.24 3.41 3.40
C GLU A 236 27.01 3.37 4.31
N GLU A 237 26.45 4.54 4.61
CA GLU A 237 25.30 4.69 5.50
C GLU A 237 23.98 4.74 4.73
N ILE A 238 23.97 5.42 3.58
CA ILE A 238 22.81 5.60 2.71
C ILE A 238 23.16 5.25 1.27
N PHE A 239 22.37 4.39 0.66
CA PHE A 239 22.45 4.03 -0.75
C PHE A 239 21.30 4.68 -1.53
N ILE A 240 21.40 4.67 -2.85
CA ILE A 240 20.32 5.10 -3.75
C ILE A 240 19.74 3.86 -4.42
N ALA A 241 18.42 3.78 -4.49
CA ALA A 241 17.68 2.80 -5.28
C ALA A 241 16.84 3.56 -6.33
N LEU A 242 16.63 2.92 -7.47
CA LEU A 242 15.96 3.52 -8.64
C LEU A 242 14.87 2.57 -9.11
N ASP A 243 13.74 3.15 -9.52
CA ASP A 243 12.68 2.50 -10.30
C ASP A 243 12.52 3.22 -11.65
#